data_AF-A0A975Y8K3-F1
#
_entry.id   AF-A0A975Y8K3-F1
#
_cell.length_a   1.000
_cell.length_b   1.000
_cell.length_c   1.000
_cell.angle_alpha   90.00
_cell.angle_beta   90.00
_cell.angle_gamma   90.00
#
_symmetry.space_group_name_H-M   'P 1'
#
loop_
_entity.id
_entity.type
_entity.pdbx_description
1 polymer ?
#
loop_
_entity_poly.entity_id
_entity_poly.type
_entity_poly.pdbx_seq_one_letter_code
_entity_poly.pdbx_strand_id
1 'polypeptide(L)'
;MTPAGSAANGPERTYTLLGPDGRPYRSHTPGTLGGHRRGRLYGRLDCPSALRAIARGHYVEQRVFFPDETTAVAAGYRPCAVCLPAAYAHWKASRPRELSHHAGGQLPLPVLRARQ
;
A
#
# COMPACT_ATOMS: atom_id res chain seq x y z
N MET A 1 -23.67 -11.28 -23.87
CA MET A 1 -22.87 -12.07 -22.92
C MET A 1 -23.24 -11.60 -21.52
N THR A 2 -24.02 -12.38 -20.80
CA THR A 2 -24.53 -12.14 -19.43
C THR A 2 -24.29 -13.48 -18.69
N PRO A 3 -24.11 -13.57 -17.35
CA PRO A 3 -24.91 -12.88 -16.33
C PRO A 3 -24.00 -12.25 -15.23
N ALA A 4 -24.42 -11.58 -14.16
CA ALA A 4 -25.50 -11.82 -13.23
C ALA A 4 -25.56 -10.57 -12.32
N GLY A 5 -26.73 -10.15 -11.85
CA GLY A 5 -27.23 -10.63 -10.56
C GLY A 5 -27.13 -9.49 -9.55
N SER A 6 -28.21 -8.72 -9.38
CA SER A 6 -29.24 -8.98 -8.38
C SER A 6 -28.97 -8.20 -7.09
N ALA A 7 -29.77 -7.14 -6.96
CA ALA A 7 -30.25 -6.53 -5.72
C ALA A 7 -29.77 -7.17 -4.41
N ALA A 8 -29.01 -6.41 -3.63
CA ALA A 8 -28.93 -6.61 -2.19
C ALA A 8 -29.55 -5.38 -1.52
N ASN A 9 -30.86 -5.47 -1.28
CA ASN A 9 -31.62 -4.57 -0.43
C ASN A 9 -31.14 -4.76 1.03
N GLY A 10 -30.25 -3.88 1.47
CA GLY A 10 -29.73 -3.72 2.82
C GLY A 10 -29.04 -2.35 2.86
N PRO A 11 -28.88 -1.68 4.03
CA PRO A 11 -28.38 -0.31 4.07
C PRO A 11 -27.07 -0.26 3.27
N GLU A 12 -26.99 0.63 2.27
CA GLU A 12 -25.88 0.71 1.31
C GLU A 12 -24.57 0.98 2.04
N ARG A 13 -23.95 -0.07 2.59
CA ARG A 13 -22.71 0.00 3.34
C ARG A 13 -21.62 0.32 2.33
N THR A 14 -21.34 1.61 2.24
CA THR A 14 -20.27 2.12 1.42
C THR A 14 -18.96 1.98 2.18
N TYR A 15 -17.98 1.32 1.59
CA TYR A 15 -16.64 1.14 2.12
C TYR A 15 -15.70 2.17 1.50
N THR A 16 -14.80 2.73 2.31
CA THR A 16 -13.71 3.59 1.81
C THR A 16 -12.52 2.71 1.47
N LEU A 17 -12.24 2.56 0.18
CA LEU A 17 -11.06 1.85 -0.33
C LEU A 17 -10.02 2.83 -0.84
N LEU A 18 -8.77 2.40 -0.96
CA LEU A 18 -7.72 3.19 -1.58
C LEU A 18 -7.53 2.75 -3.03
N GLY A 19 -7.57 3.71 -3.96
CA GLY A 19 -7.32 3.48 -5.37
C GLY A 19 -5.83 3.43 -5.70
N PRO A 20 -5.48 3.09 -6.96
CA PRO A 20 -4.09 2.98 -7.41
C PRO A 20 -3.34 4.31 -7.32
N ASP A 21 -4.05 5.45 -7.36
CA ASP A 21 -3.46 6.78 -7.20
C ASP A 21 -3.15 7.14 -5.73
N GLY A 22 -3.38 6.21 -4.79
CA GLY A 22 -3.26 6.48 -3.35
C GLY A 22 -4.39 7.34 -2.79
N ARG A 23 -5.45 7.57 -3.56
CA ARG A 23 -6.62 8.38 -3.16
C ARG A 23 -7.75 7.49 -2.64
N PRO A 24 -8.41 7.85 -1.52
CA PRO A 24 -9.56 7.13 -1.04
C PRO A 24 -10.76 7.33 -1.98
N TYR A 25 -11.48 6.23 -2.28
CA TYR A 25 -12.72 6.24 -3.05
C TYR A 25 -13.79 5.38 -2.35
N ARG A 26 -15.06 5.67 -2.65
CA ARG A 26 -16.21 4.96 -2.11
C ARG A 26 -16.54 3.75 -2.99
N SER A 27 -16.69 2.59 -2.37
CA SER A 27 -17.00 1.32 -3.03
C SER A 27 -18.15 0.62 -2.31
N HIS A 28 -19.03 -0.02 -3.07
CA HIS A 28 -20.08 -0.90 -2.51
C HIS A 28 -19.53 -2.29 -2.15
N THR A 29 -18.35 -2.63 -2.66
CA THR A 29 -17.66 -3.90 -2.35
C THR A 29 -16.58 -3.65 -1.30
N PRO A 30 -16.50 -4.48 -0.24
CA PRO A 30 -15.41 -4.39 0.72
C PRO A 30 -14.06 -4.78 0.07
N GLY A 31 -12.98 -4.20 0.57
CA GLY A 31 -11.62 -4.56 0.12
C GLY A 31 -11.22 -5.95 0.61
N THR A 32 -10.45 -6.67 -0.20
CA THR A 32 -9.91 -8.01 0.13
C THR A 32 -8.62 -7.93 0.94
N LEU A 33 -7.89 -6.81 0.81
CA LEU A 33 -6.62 -6.58 1.48
C LEU A 33 -6.73 -5.39 2.43
N GLY A 34 -5.99 -5.48 3.53
CA GLY A 34 -5.86 -4.42 4.52
C GLY A 34 -4.47 -3.83 4.49
N GLY A 35 -4.36 -2.54 4.77
CA GLY A 35 -3.08 -1.89 4.90
C GLY A 35 -3.07 -0.83 5.97
N HIS A 36 -1.87 -0.31 6.21
CA HIS A 36 -1.62 0.74 7.16
C HIS A 36 -1.10 1.98 6.46
N ARG A 37 -1.81 3.10 6.61
CA ARG A 37 -1.49 4.35 5.93
C ARG A 37 -0.12 4.91 6.31
N ARG A 38 0.23 4.94 7.60
CA ARG A 38 1.54 5.46 8.05
C ARG A 38 2.70 4.56 7.67
N GLY A 39 2.52 3.25 7.78
CA GLY A 39 3.56 2.25 7.47
C GLY A 39 3.66 1.88 5.99
N ARG A 40 2.77 2.42 5.14
CA ARG A 40 2.63 2.16 3.71
C ARG A 40 2.81 0.68 3.37
N LEU A 41 2.11 -0.18 4.11
CA LEU A 41 2.18 -1.63 3.90
C LEU A 41 0.79 -2.19 3.70
N TYR A 42 0.67 -3.18 2.82
CA TYR A 42 -0.55 -3.96 2.62
C TYR A 42 -0.31 -5.42 3.02
N GLY A 43 -1.39 -6.11 3.34
CA GLY A 43 -1.38 -7.51 3.70
C GLY A 43 -2.80 -8.04 3.81
N ARG A 44 -2.90 -9.29 4.23
CA ARG A 44 -4.21 -9.91 4.43
C ARG A 44 -4.89 -9.37 5.68
N LEU A 45 -6.23 -9.42 5.69
CA LEU A 45 -7.05 -8.94 6.81
C LEU A 45 -6.85 -9.77 8.09
N ASP A 46 -6.42 -11.03 7.97
CA ASP A 46 -6.10 -12.00 9.02
C ASP A 46 -4.65 -11.93 9.51
N CYS A 47 -3.85 -10.97 9.03
CA CYS A 47 -2.42 -10.93 9.37
C CYS A 47 -2.20 -10.81 10.89
N PRO A 48 -1.39 -11.67 11.53
CA PRO A 48 -1.07 -11.58 12.96
C PRO A 48 -0.49 -10.22 13.36
N SER A 49 0.28 -9.58 12.48
CA SER A 49 0.80 -8.23 12.72
C SER A 49 -0.31 -7.19 12.75
N ALA A 50 -1.32 -7.32 11.89
CA ALA A 50 -2.48 -6.45 11.88
C ALA A 50 -3.35 -6.67 13.12
N LEU A 51 -3.60 -7.93 13.50
CA LEU A 51 -4.33 -8.27 14.74
C LEU A 51 -3.62 -7.74 15.99
N ARG A 52 -2.30 -7.91 16.09
CA ARG A 52 -1.51 -7.33 17.19
C ARG A 52 -1.58 -5.81 17.22
N ALA A 53 -1.61 -5.16 16.06
CA ALA A 53 -1.72 -3.70 15.99
C ALA A 53 -3.11 -3.21 16.42
N ILE A 54 -4.17 -3.93 16.03
CA ILE A 54 -5.54 -3.69 16.49
C ILE A 54 -5.65 -3.88 18.01
N ALA A 55 -5.09 -4.98 18.54
CA ALA A 55 -5.07 -5.26 19.98
C ALA A 55 -4.33 -4.19 20.80
N ARG A 56 -3.36 -3.50 20.19
CA ARG A 56 -2.64 -2.37 20.80
C ARG A 56 -3.41 -1.04 20.75
N GLY A 57 -4.61 -0.98 20.18
CA GLY A 57 -5.49 0.19 20.21
C GLY A 57 -5.11 1.37 19.31
N HIS A 58 -3.88 1.44 18.77
CA HIS A 58 -3.38 2.60 18.03
C HIS A 58 -3.60 2.56 16.50
N TYR A 59 -4.48 1.70 15.98
CA TYR A 59 -4.43 1.31 14.55
C TYR A 59 -5.72 1.42 13.73
N VAL A 60 -6.87 1.65 14.36
CA VAL A 60 -8.17 1.58 13.67
C VAL A 60 -8.35 2.74 12.68
N GLU A 61 -7.93 3.96 13.07
CA GLU A 61 -8.08 5.17 12.25
C GLU A 61 -7.21 5.18 10.98
N GLN A 62 -6.09 4.47 11.01
CA GLN A 62 -5.10 4.45 9.92
C GLN A 62 -5.18 3.17 9.08
N ARG A 63 -6.23 2.37 9.28
CA ARG A 63 -6.49 1.16 8.51
C ARG A 63 -7.12 1.54 7.18
N VAL A 64 -6.43 1.21 6.10
CA VAL A 64 -6.92 1.37 4.73
C VAL A 64 -7.23 0.01 4.15
N PHE A 65 -8.12 -0.03 3.16
CA PHE A 65 -8.52 -1.27 2.49
C PHE A 65 -8.26 -1.13 1.00
N PHE A 66 -7.85 -2.23 0.38
CA PHE A 66 -7.60 -2.30 -1.06
C PHE A 66 -8.49 -3.37 -1.68
N PRO A 67 -9.00 -3.13 -2.91
CA PRO A 67 -9.74 -4.14 -3.65
C PRO A 67 -8.87 -5.34 -4.01
N ASP A 68 -7.61 -5.11 -4.36
CA ASP A 68 -6.66 -6.11 -4.86
C ASP A 68 -5.20 -5.71 -4.62
N GLU A 69 -4.29 -6.65 -4.83
CA GLU A 69 -2.84 -6.45 -4.62
C GLU A 69 -2.25 -5.44 -5.62
N THR A 70 -2.69 -5.47 -6.88
CA THR A 70 -2.19 -4.57 -7.93
C THR A 70 -2.47 -3.12 -7.58
N THR A 71 -3.67 -2.83 -7.10
CA THR A 71 -4.08 -1.52 -6.61
C THR A 71 -3.23 -1.08 -5.42
N ALA A 72 -2.91 -1.98 -4.49
CA ALA A 72 -2.06 -1.67 -3.34
C ALA A 72 -0.62 -1.34 -3.76
N VAL A 73 -0.06 -2.12 -4.69
CA VAL A 73 1.29 -1.90 -5.22
C VAL A 73 1.36 -0.60 -6.01
N ALA A 74 0.37 -0.33 -6.87
CA ALA A 74 0.26 0.91 -7.64
C ALA A 74 0.18 2.15 -6.72
N ALA A 75 -0.55 2.04 -5.60
CA ALA A 75 -0.62 3.08 -4.58
C ALA A 75 0.69 3.27 -3.78
N GLY A 76 1.74 2.50 -4.06
CA GLY A 76 3.04 2.60 -3.41
C GLY A 76 3.10 1.91 -2.04
N TYR A 77 2.21 0.96 -1.77
CA TYR A 77 2.25 0.16 -0.55
C TYR A 77 3.14 -1.07 -0.76
N ARG A 78 3.90 -1.42 0.28
CA ARG A 78 4.75 -2.62 0.28
C ARG A 78 4.01 -3.84 0.83
N PRO A 79 4.26 -5.05 0.31
CA PRO A 79 3.74 -6.28 0.91
C PRO A 79 4.27 -6.47 2.34
N CYS A 80 3.42 -7.04 3.19
CA CYS A 80 3.78 -7.38 4.56
C CYS A 80 4.69 -8.61 4.58
N ALA A 81 5.89 -8.47 5.16
CA ALA A 81 6.86 -9.56 5.30
C ALA A 81 6.35 -10.77 6.14
N VAL A 82 5.29 -10.59 6.94
CA VAL A 82 4.75 -11.64 7.82
C VAL A 82 3.70 -12.50 7.10
N CYS A 83 2.70 -11.88 6.46
CA CYS A 83 1.64 -12.63 5.80
C CYS A 83 1.89 -12.88 4.30
N LEU A 84 2.79 -12.11 3.67
CA LEU A 84 3.13 -12.21 2.25
C LEU A 84 4.66 -12.21 2.08
N PRO A 85 5.38 -13.23 2.60
CA PRO A 85 6.84 -13.28 2.53
C PRO A 85 7.37 -13.38 1.09
N ALA A 86 6.66 -14.11 0.21
CA ALA A 86 7.04 -14.24 -1.20
C ALA A 86 6.92 -12.91 -1.95
N ALA A 87 5.77 -12.24 -1.88
CA ALA A 87 5.58 -10.92 -2.48
C ALA A 87 6.58 -9.90 -1.90
N TYR A 88 6.87 -9.98 -0.59
CA TYR A 88 7.89 -9.15 0.04
C TYR A 88 9.31 -9.40 -0.47
N ALA A 89 9.69 -10.65 -0.69
CA ALA A 89 10.98 -10.99 -1.30
C ALA A 89 11.07 -10.41 -2.72
N HIS A 90 10.02 -10.56 -3.53
CA HIS A 90 9.95 -10.01 -4.89
C HIS A 90 10.04 -8.48 -4.89
N TRP A 91 9.28 -7.81 -4.02
CA TRP A 91 9.32 -6.36 -3.85
C TRP A 91 10.70 -5.86 -3.40
N LYS A 92 11.40 -6.63 -2.55
CA LYS A 92 12.76 -6.27 -2.11
C LYS A 92 13.78 -6.46 -3.23
N ALA A 93 13.64 -7.53 -4.02
CA ALA A 93 14.53 -7.83 -5.14
C ALA A 93 14.34 -6.87 -6.33
N SER A 94 13.12 -6.38 -6.55
CA SER A 94 12.82 -5.42 -7.62
C SER A 94 13.29 -4.00 -7.33
N ARG A 95 13.67 -3.69 -6.07
CA ARG A 95 14.28 -2.41 -5.72
C ARG A 95 15.79 -2.50 -5.98
N PRO A 96 16.34 -1.75 -6.96
CA PRO A 96 17.78 -1.65 -7.11
C PRO A 96 18.39 -1.14 -5.81
N ARG A 97 19.53 -1.70 -5.44
CA ARG A 97 20.24 -1.54 -4.15
C ARG A 97 20.76 -0.11 -3.88
N GLU A 98 20.41 0.85 -4.73
CA GLU A 98 20.97 2.22 -4.74
C GLU A 98 20.35 3.15 -3.70
N LEU A 99 19.19 2.81 -3.11
CA LEU A 99 18.56 3.62 -2.06
C LEU A 99 19.01 3.29 -0.62
N SER A 100 20.09 2.52 -0.47
CA SER A 100 20.74 2.25 0.83
C SER A 100 21.98 3.11 1.09
N HIS A 101 22.41 3.97 0.15
CA HIS A 101 23.43 4.98 0.40
C HIS A 101 22.79 6.36 0.57
N HIS A 102 22.78 6.85 1.82
CA HIS A 102 22.65 8.24 2.24
C HIS A 102 22.01 9.27 1.28
N ALA A 103 20.71 9.54 1.48
CA ALA A 103 20.19 10.89 1.23
C ALA A 103 20.72 11.81 2.33
N GLY A 104 21.92 12.36 2.10
CA GLY A 104 22.60 13.27 3.01
C GLY A 104 23.64 14.10 2.28
N GLY A 105 23.19 15.14 1.56
CA GLY A 105 23.94 16.38 1.36
C GLY A 105 24.94 16.45 0.20
N GLN A 106 24.70 17.46 -0.64
CA GLN A 106 25.68 18.21 -1.44
C GLN A 106 26.27 17.55 -2.70
N LEU A 107 25.64 17.86 -3.83
CA LEU A 107 26.33 17.95 -5.12
C LEU A 107 27.29 19.17 -5.08
N PRO A 108 28.58 19.04 -5.40
CA PRO A 108 29.31 20.13 -6.04
C PRO A 108 29.07 20.04 -7.54
N LEU A 109 28.40 21.06 -8.09
CA LEU A 109 28.30 21.28 -9.53
C LEU A 109 29.71 21.42 -10.14
N PRO A 110 29.97 20.88 -11.34
CA PRO A 110 31.21 21.15 -12.03
C PRO A 110 31.17 22.59 -12.57
N VAL A 111 31.91 23.50 -11.95
CA VAL A 111 32.22 24.80 -12.56
C VAL A 111 33.27 24.60 -13.65
N LEU A 112 32.81 24.33 -14.87
CA LEU A 112 33.60 24.45 -16.08
C LEU A 112 33.48 25.89 -16.61
N ARG A 113 34.50 26.75 -16.37
CA ARG A 113 34.86 27.92 -17.22
C ARG A 113 36.32 28.30 -16.89
N ALA A 114 37.29 28.07 -17.78
CA ALA A 114 37.67 28.85 -18.97
C ALA A 114 38.74 29.92 -18.68
N ARG A 115 39.74 30.00 -19.59
CA ARG A 115 40.85 30.98 -19.72
C ARG A 115 42.07 30.63 -18.87
N GLN A 116 43.29 30.57 -19.41
CA GLN A 116 43.95 31.49 -20.34
C GLN A 116 44.83 30.73 -21.34
#